data_AF-A0A921BBM0-F1
#
_entry.id   AF-A0A921BBM0-F1
#
_cell.length_a   1.000
_cell.length_b   1.000
_cell.length_c   1.000
_cell.angle_alpha   90.00
_cell.angle_beta   90.00
_cell.angle_gamma   90.00
#
_symmetry.space_group_name_H-M   'P 1'
#
loop_
_entity.id
_entity.type
_entity.pdbx_description
1 polymer ?
#
loop_
_entity_poly.entity_id
_entity_poly.type
_entity_poly.pdbx_seq_one_letter_code
_entity_poly.pdbx_strand_id
1 'polypeptide(L)'
;MKDEINKLLEPIYGATVKSSFPTSGGSINQTQVLQLTNGERIFMKQNSNPPTDFFLAEVKGLRLLSQAKKGPKIPKPIALQPGSRPTFLLMEYLENSTENKILQIDSPMP
;
A
#
# COMPACT_ATOMS: atom_id res chain seq x y z
N MET A 1 1.79 -1.13 -17.01
CA MET A 1 1.74 -0.86 -15.56
C MET A 1 1.30 -2.08 -14.76
N LYS A 2 0.11 -2.68 -15.01
CA LYS A 2 -0.33 -3.88 -14.27
C LYS A 2 0.66 -5.05 -14.37
N ASP A 3 1.23 -5.30 -15.55
CA ASP A 3 2.23 -6.37 -15.74
C ASP A 3 3.53 -6.12 -14.97
N GLU A 4 3.94 -4.86 -14.86
CA GLU A 4 5.13 -4.45 -14.09
C GLU A 4 4.89 -4.65 -12.60
N ILE A 5 3.71 -4.28 -12.11
CA ILE A 5 3.30 -4.52 -10.72
C ILE A 5 3.26 -6.02 -10.43
N ASN A 6 2.69 -6.84 -11.32
CA ASN A 6 2.66 -8.29 -11.15
C ASN A 6 4.08 -8.88 -11.09
N LYS A 7 4.99 -8.43 -11.97
CA LYS A 7 6.41 -8.86 -11.92
C LYS A 7 7.10 -8.54 -10.60
N LEU A 8 6.70 -7.45 -9.92
CA LEU A 8 7.23 -7.08 -8.61
C LEU A 8 6.58 -7.87 -7.47
N LEU A 9 5.28 -8.17 -7.57
CA LEU A 9 4.51 -8.77 -6.48
C LEU A 9 4.50 -10.31 -6.52
N GLU A 10 4.52 -10.92 -7.68
CA GLU A 10 4.45 -12.37 -7.85
C GLU A 10 5.61 -13.11 -7.16
N PRO A 11 6.88 -12.66 -7.24
CA PRO A 11 7.98 -13.29 -6.51
C PRO A 11 7.88 -13.13 -4.98
N ILE A 12 7.14 -12.13 -4.48
CA ILE A 12 7.02 -11.80 -3.06
C ILE A 12 5.82 -12.52 -2.44
N TYR A 13 4.69 -12.55 -3.15
CA TYR A 13 3.39 -13.01 -2.63
C TYR A 13 2.88 -14.29 -3.31
N GLY A 14 3.52 -14.76 -4.38
CA GLY A 14 3.01 -15.86 -5.20
C GLY A 14 1.64 -15.57 -5.82
N ALA A 15 1.30 -14.28 -5.99
CA ALA A 15 -0.02 -13.83 -6.37
C ALA A 15 0.05 -12.59 -7.27
N THR A 16 -1.03 -12.36 -8.03
CA THR A 16 -1.15 -11.23 -8.98
C THR A 16 -2.30 -10.32 -8.59
N VAL A 17 -2.33 -9.12 -9.16
CA VAL A 17 -3.39 -8.14 -8.90
C VAL A 17 -4.72 -8.60 -9.50
N LYS A 18 -5.67 -8.94 -8.62
CA LYS A 18 -7.05 -9.29 -8.96
C LYS A 18 -7.87 -8.04 -9.29
N SER A 19 -7.86 -7.06 -8.40
CA SER A 19 -8.60 -5.80 -8.54
C SER A 19 -7.85 -4.65 -7.87
N SER A 20 -8.24 -3.42 -8.18
CA SER A 20 -7.71 -2.22 -7.55
C SER A 20 -8.81 -1.21 -7.32
N PHE A 21 -8.80 -0.53 -6.18
CA PHE A 21 -9.77 0.52 -5.85
C PHE A 21 -9.07 1.76 -5.32
N PRO A 22 -9.50 2.97 -5.74
CA PRO A 22 -8.91 4.21 -5.25
C PRO A 22 -9.24 4.40 -3.76
N THR A 23 -8.31 4.96 -3.00
CA THR A 23 -8.59 5.38 -1.62
C THR A 23 -9.02 6.84 -1.62
N SER A 24 -10.10 7.15 -0.89
CA SER A 24 -10.55 8.51 -0.67
C SER A 24 -9.57 9.27 0.22
N GLY A 25 -9.17 10.45 -0.21
CA GLY A 25 -8.23 11.32 0.50
C GLY A 25 -7.57 12.25 -0.50
N GLY A 26 -7.79 13.55 -0.37
CA GLY A 26 -7.26 14.59 -1.26
C GLY A 26 -5.74 14.65 -1.20
N SER A 27 -5.08 13.73 -1.89
CA SER A 27 -3.63 13.64 -1.99
C SER A 27 -3.20 14.13 -3.37
N ILE A 28 -2.08 14.85 -3.39
CA ILE A 28 -1.36 15.19 -4.63
C ILE A 28 -0.96 13.91 -5.38
N ASN A 29 -0.85 12.78 -4.66
CA ASN A 29 -0.60 11.46 -5.22
C ASN A 29 -1.92 10.71 -5.43
N GLN A 30 -2.04 10.00 -6.54
CA GLN A 30 -3.11 9.01 -6.73
C GLN A 30 -2.80 7.80 -5.86
N THR A 31 -3.71 7.50 -4.93
CA THR A 31 -3.57 6.39 -3.99
C THR A 31 -4.63 5.33 -4.24
N GLN A 32 -4.22 4.07 -4.24
CA GLN A 32 -5.11 2.95 -4.48
C GLN A 32 -4.68 1.72 -3.69
N VAL A 33 -5.64 0.86 -3.37
CA VAL A 33 -5.39 -0.47 -2.82
C VAL A 33 -5.46 -1.48 -3.96
N LEU A 34 -4.46 -2.34 -4.04
CA LEU A 34 -4.41 -3.49 -4.91
C LEU A 34 -4.82 -4.72 -4.10
N GLN A 35 -5.86 -5.43 -4.55
CA GLN A 35 -6.23 -6.71 -3.99
C GLN A 35 -5.61 -7.83 -4.82
N LEU A 36 -4.86 -8.71 -4.16
CA LEU A 36 -4.20 -9.83 -4.80
C LEU A 36 -5.11 -11.05 -4.89
N THR A 37 -4.77 -12.00 -5.76
CA THR A 37 -5.53 -13.24 -5.94
C THR A 37 -5.54 -14.15 -4.73
N ASN A 38 -4.53 -14.04 -3.85
CA ASN A 38 -4.43 -14.78 -2.58
C ASN A 38 -5.18 -14.10 -1.41
N GLY A 39 -5.84 -12.96 -1.65
CA GLY A 39 -6.58 -12.21 -0.61
C GLY A 39 -5.78 -11.10 0.06
N GLU A 40 -4.46 -11.05 -0.13
CA GLU A 40 -3.60 -9.97 0.38
C GLU A 40 -3.95 -8.62 -0.23
N ARG A 41 -3.66 -7.55 0.51
CA ARG A 41 -3.89 -6.16 0.06
C ARG A 41 -2.60 -5.38 0.11
N ILE A 42 -2.32 -4.67 -0.98
CA ILE A 42 -1.14 -3.81 -1.12
C ILE A 42 -1.60 -2.37 -1.30
N PHE A 43 -0.97 -1.44 -0.60
CA PHE A 43 -1.19 -0.02 -0.82
C PHE A 43 -0.23 0.50 -1.88
N MET A 44 -0.75 1.28 -2.82
CA MET A 44 0.02 1.86 -3.91
C MET A 44 -0.15 3.39 -3.91
N LYS A 45 0.99 4.09 -3.91
CA LYS A 45 1.06 5.53 -4.18
C LYS A 45 1.59 5.75 -5.58
N GLN A 46 0.93 6.57 -6.36
CA GLN A 46 1.33 6.93 -7.72
C GLN A 46 1.32 8.45 -7.90
N ASN A 47 2.29 8.96 -8.64
CA ASN A 47 2.35 10.36 -9.05
C ASN A 47 2.77 10.41 -10.52
N SER A 48 2.00 11.10 -11.36
CA SER A 48 2.24 11.17 -12.80
C SER A 48 3.43 12.06 -13.17
N ASN A 49 3.82 13.01 -12.31
CA ASN A 49 4.96 13.89 -12.54
C ASN A 49 5.71 14.17 -11.22
N PRO A 50 6.32 13.14 -10.62
CA PRO A 50 7.01 13.31 -9.36
C PRO A 50 8.31 14.12 -9.58
N PRO A 51 8.69 14.97 -8.61
CA PRO A 51 10.05 15.47 -8.52
C PRO A 51 11.07 14.32 -8.53
N THR A 52 12.31 14.61 -8.95
CA THR A 52 13.40 13.63 -8.86
C THR A 52 13.54 13.14 -7.41
N ASP A 53 13.73 11.84 -7.24
CA ASP A 53 13.86 11.16 -5.94
C ASP A 53 12.62 11.21 -5.02
N PHE A 54 11.45 11.64 -5.48
CA PHE A 54 10.25 11.78 -4.62
C PHE A 54 9.90 10.50 -3.84
N PHE A 55 9.73 9.37 -4.55
CA PHE A 55 9.44 8.09 -3.89
C PHE A 55 10.67 7.47 -3.22
N LEU A 56 11.89 7.83 -3.64
CA LEU A 56 13.11 7.39 -2.96
C LEU A 56 13.22 8.04 -1.58
N ALA A 57 12.87 9.33 -1.47
CA ALA A 57 12.81 10.04 -0.21
C ALA A 57 11.75 9.43 0.72
N GLU A 58 10.57 9.08 0.18
CA GLU A 58 9.52 8.38 0.94
C GLU A 58 10.02 7.04 1.50
N VAL A 59 10.64 6.19 0.67
CA VAL A 59 11.20 4.89 1.11
C VAL A 59 12.24 5.10 2.21
N LYS A 60 13.12 6.10 2.06
CA LYS A 60 14.11 6.45 3.08
C LYS A 60 13.45 6.90 4.38
N GLY A 61 12.44 7.78 4.29
CA GLY A 61 11.67 8.26 5.45
C GLY A 61 10.97 7.13 6.19
N LEU A 62 10.27 6.24 5.48
CA LEU A 62 9.61 5.07 6.06
C LEU A 62 10.61 4.15 6.77
N ARG A 63 11.76 3.88 6.14
CA ARG A 63 12.82 3.06 6.75
C ARG A 63 13.38 3.70 8.03
N LEU A 64 13.59 5.01 8.05
CA LEU A 64 14.06 5.72 9.23
C LEU A 64 13.01 5.68 10.35
N LEU A 65 11.75 5.96 10.03
CA LEU A 65 10.65 5.93 11.01
C LEU A 65 10.44 4.53 11.59
N SER A 66 10.64 3.47 10.78
CA SER A 66 10.49 2.09 11.23
C SER A 66 11.52 1.66 12.29
N GLN A 67 12.63 2.40 12.44
CA GLN A 67 13.66 2.11 13.44
C GLN A 67 13.30 2.63 14.84
N ALA A 68 12.28 3.49 14.95
CA ALA A 68 11.84 4.03 16.22
C ALA A 68 11.18 2.94 17.10
N LYS A 69 11.83 2.59 18.22
CA LYS A 69 11.36 1.53 19.15
C LYS A 69 9.97 1.78 19.79
N LYS A 70 9.51 3.04 19.81
CA LYS A 70 8.19 3.46 20.34
C LYS A 70 7.46 4.38 19.36
N GLY A 71 7.54 4.07 18.06
CA GLY A 71 6.88 4.84 17.00
C GLY A 71 5.46 4.35 16.66
N PRO A 72 4.70 5.15 15.88
CA PRO A 72 3.45 4.69 15.28
C PRO A 72 3.69 3.51 14.32
N LYS A 73 2.65 2.76 13.97
CA LYS A 73 2.75 1.66 12.99
C LYS A 73 3.14 2.25 11.63
N ILE A 74 4.38 1.99 11.19
CA ILE A 74 4.89 2.47 9.90
C ILE A 74 4.66 1.40 8.83
N PRO A 75 4.03 1.73 7.69
CA PRO A 75 3.87 0.79 6.59
C PRO A 75 5.22 0.45 5.96
N LYS A 76 5.45 -0.84 5.72
CA LYS A 76 6.70 -1.31 5.10
C LYS A 76 6.70 -1.06 3.59
N PRO A 77 7.75 -0.45 3.02
CA PRO A 77 7.91 -0.39 1.57
C PRO A 77 8.21 -1.80 1.02
N ILE A 78 7.39 -2.25 0.06
CA ILE A 78 7.49 -3.58 -0.56
C ILE A 78 8.35 -3.50 -1.82
N ALA A 79 7.99 -2.60 -2.74
CA ALA A 79 8.69 -2.45 -4.01
C ALA A 79 8.55 -1.01 -4.53
N LEU A 80 9.61 -0.53 -5.16
CA LEU A 80 9.65 0.75 -5.86
C LEU A 80 9.69 0.47 -7.36
N GLN A 81 9.04 1.30 -8.17
CA GLN A 81 9.14 1.17 -9.62
C GLN A 81 10.62 1.20 -10.06
N PRO A 82 11.10 0.24 -10.86
CA PRO A 82 12.43 0.29 -11.45
C PRO A 82 12.60 1.49 -12.39
N GLY A 83 13.78 2.10 -12.39
CA GLY A 83 14.14 3.19 -13.29
C GLY A 83 14.68 4.44 -12.58
N SER A 84 15.12 5.42 -13.37
CA SER A 84 15.71 6.66 -12.85
C SER A 84 14.68 7.62 -12.24
N ARG A 85 13.39 7.47 -12.60
CA ARG A 85 12.28 8.29 -12.10
C ARG A 85 11.07 7.40 -11.80
N PRO A 86 11.02 6.78 -10.60
CA PRO A 86 9.86 5.98 -10.22
C PRO A 86 8.62 6.86 -10.13
N THR A 87 7.52 6.37 -10.71
CA THR A 87 6.20 7.03 -10.69
C THR A 87 5.24 6.40 -9.69
N PHE A 88 5.59 5.23 -9.15
CA PHE A 88 4.81 4.57 -8.10
C PHE A 88 5.68 3.89 -7.03
N LEU A 89 5.07 3.71 -5.86
CA LEU A 89 5.60 2.99 -4.70
C LEU A 89 4.54 2.01 -4.18
N LEU A 90 4.93 0.76 -3.98
CA LEU A 90 4.14 -0.30 -3.36
C LEU A 90 4.56 -0.48 -1.91
N MET A 91 3.58 -0.54 -1.02
CA MET A 91 3.81 -0.64 0.42
C MET A 91 2.70 -1.44 1.11
N GLU A 92 2.99 -1.88 2.33
CA GLU A 92 2.06 -2.63 3.18
C GLU A 92 0.74 -1.85 3.33
N TYR A 93 -0.38 -2.55 3.12
CA TYR A 93 -1.69 -2.00 3.44
C TYR A 93 -1.91 -2.11 4.95
N LEU A 94 -2.12 -0.96 5.60
CA LEU A 94 -2.48 -0.90 7.01
C LEU A 94 -3.99 -0.81 7.13
N GLU A 95 -4.61 -1.84 7.69
CA GLU A 95 -6.01 -1.78 8.08
C GLU A 95 -6.19 -0.80 9.23
N ASN A 96 -7.08 0.17 9.06
CA ASN A 96 -7.53 1.03 10.16
C ASN A 96 -8.35 0.16 11.13
N SER A 97 -7.96 0.15 12.41
CA SER A 97 -8.59 -0.63 13.47
C SER A 97 -10.08 -0.28 13.75
N THR A 98 -10.67 0.64 12.98
CA THR A 98 -12.08 1.05 13.08
C THR A 98 -13.05 0.19 12.26
N GLU A 99 -12.59 -0.70 11.37
CA GLU A 99 -13.48 -1.61 10.64
C GLU A 99 -13.86 -2.89 11.43
N ASN A 100 -13.41 -3.03 12.68
CA ASN A 100 -13.73 -4.19 13.52
C ASN A 100 -14.96 -4.01 14.44
N LYS A 101 -15.85 -3.05 14.13
CA LYS A 101 -16.99 -2.71 15.01
C LYS A 101 -18.39 -2.78 14.37
N ILE A 102 -18.56 -3.41 13.21
CA ILE A 102 -19.90 -3.62 12.61
C ILE A 102 -20.09 -5.10 12.25
N LEU A 103 -19.96 -6.02 13.22
CA LEU A 103 -20.49 -7.40 13.09
C LEU A 103 -21.03 -7.97 14.41
N GLN A 104 -21.44 -7.12 15.35
CA GLN A 104 -22.15 -7.60 16.55
C GLN A 104 -23.33 -6.68 16.86
N ILE A 105 -24.38 -6.78 16.06
CA ILE A 105 -25.73 -6.41 16.50
C ILE A 105 -26.67 -7.54 16.06
N ASP A 106 -27.47 -7.99 17.03
CA ASP A 106 -28.61 -8.91 16.96
C ASP A 106 -28.32 -10.42 16.95
N SER A 107 -27.90 -10.93 18.11
CA SER A 107 -28.53 -12.17 18.62
C SER A 107 -29.81 -11.77 19.36
N PRO A 108 -31.00 -12.29 18.99
CA PRO A 108 -32.20 -12.06 19.79
C PRO A 108 -32.05 -12.76 21.15
N MET A 109 -32.32 -12.03 22.23
CA MET A 109 -32.46 -12.57 23.58
C MET A 109 -33.59 -13.61 23.64
N PRO A 110 -33.51 -14.59 24.56
CA PRO A 110 -34.42 -15.74 24.65
C PRO A 110 -35.87 -15.38 25.00
#